data_AF-G4ZJS8-F1
#
_entry.id   AF-G4ZJS8-F1
#
_cell.length_a   1.000
_cell.length_b   1.000
_cell.length_c   1.000
_cell.angle_alpha   90.00
_cell.angle_beta   90.00
_cell.angle_gamma   90.00
#
_symmetry.space_group_name_H-M   'P 1'
#
loop_
_entity.id
_entity.type
_entity.pdbx_description
1 polymer ?
#
loop_
_entity_poly.entity_id
_entity_poly.type
_entity_poly.pdbx_seq_one_letter_code
_entity_poly.pdbx_strand_id
1 'polypeptide(L)'
;MAPLEDSTAVPGATTLDAFSVTFPDQVEQELGAAYSEPHWTNIKHALARPPAFTAVRVNTLKLSRDEALQALKPHLDGFNAQLAALDASRQPIEAFAHASLPDVLMIPSAASGDTAVDFNPELKSIVVDRLCGEAVLRGSDIFARGVMSASSGINAEDEVNVFVDLDHNHTRGSDFAAHDGRKLLIARGVTKMARTEIFRAVRGLAVTQLVRVCHDAPPMNGVLHGQIYVQNLPCSVVAHALDPQEGDAILDMCAAPGGKTSHVATLMRNKGTLVACDRSKRKALELRTLCDDLQLECVVPLKMDSTHAVLPKDKVDAGLAAAQGNSDFTCVAQVLARAKADTPSQARLLQVEGFFPETFDRILLDPPCSALGLRPRLLHAGDADNLAEYTNMQRNFLWVAAFLLKPGGTLVYSTCTINPKENEQMVHHALQNYPLKLVSQGEAHIGDRGLAGQGLNDHEASLVQRFDPANTELDTMGFFCAKFIKTGPIRQEQAEAAPTV
;
A
#
# COMPACT_ATOMS: atom_id res chain seq x y z
N MET A 1 18.08 18.79 -22.15
CA MET A 1 18.76 17.59 -21.64
C MET A 1 19.80 17.18 -22.67
N ALA A 2 21.09 17.42 -22.39
CA ALA A 2 22.18 16.91 -23.21
C ALA A 2 22.40 15.42 -22.90
N PRO A 3 22.73 14.58 -23.89
CA PRO A 3 23.05 13.18 -23.64
C PRO A 3 24.39 13.12 -22.90
N LEU A 4 24.41 12.46 -21.74
CA LEU A 4 25.67 12.00 -21.14
C LEU A 4 26.10 10.79 -21.97
N GLU A 5 27.00 11.04 -22.91
CA GLU A 5 27.76 10.02 -23.60
C GLU A 5 28.70 9.34 -22.59
N ASP A 6 28.43 8.07 -22.28
CA ASP A 6 29.51 7.10 -22.16
C ASP A 6 29.06 5.71 -22.66
N SER A 7 29.66 5.33 -23.80
CA SER A 7 29.99 3.96 -24.20
C SER A 7 28.89 2.91 -24.53
N THR A 8 28.62 2.78 -25.84
CA THR A 8 28.47 1.54 -26.65
C THR A 8 27.40 0.44 -26.36
N ALA A 9 26.50 0.58 -25.39
CA ALA A 9 25.38 -0.35 -25.19
C ALA A 9 24.04 0.17 -25.78
N VAL A 10 23.14 -0.72 -26.18
CA VAL A 10 21.79 -0.51 -26.78
C VAL A 10 21.21 0.91 -26.70
N PRO A 11 20.80 1.54 -27.83
CA PRO A 11 20.15 2.84 -27.82
C PRO A 11 18.96 2.90 -26.84
N GLY A 12 19.01 3.87 -25.92
CA GLY A 12 17.95 4.13 -24.93
C GLY A 12 17.96 3.27 -23.67
N ALA A 13 19.04 2.52 -23.38
CA ALA A 13 19.22 1.78 -22.14
C ALA A 13 19.90 2.63 -21.04
N THR A 14 19.48 2.46 -19.78
CA THR A 14 20.13 3.06 -18.58
C THR A 14 20.28 1.99 -17.48
N THR A 15 21.10 2.25 -16.46
CA THR A 15 21.24 1.38 -15.27
C THR A 15 20.33 1.85 -14.14
N LEU A 16 19.97 0.96 -13.20
CA LEU A 16 19.13 1.32 -12.05
C LEU A 16 19.81 2.36 -11.14
N ASP A 17 21.14 2.33 -11.02
CA ASP A 17 21.88 3.29 -10.22
C ASP A 17 21.92 4.71 -10.80
N ALA A 18 21.99 4.81 -12.13
CA ALA A 18 21.89 6.09 -12.83
C ALA A 18 20.44 6.56 -13.00
N PHE A 19 19.46 5.69 -12.77
CA PHE A 19 18.05 6.03 -12.92
C PHE A 19 17.57 6.89 -11.75
N SER A 20 16.88 7.97 -12.10
CA SER A 20 16.09 8.75 -11.17
C SER A 20 14.69 8.88 -11.70
N VAL A 21 13.74 8.86 -10.78
CA VAL A 21 12.36 9.12 -11.09
C VAL A 21 12.20 10.57 -11.56
N THR A 22 11.52 10.77 -12.69
CA THR A 22 11.21 12.11 -13.22
C THR A 22 9.75 12.47 -12.99
N PHE A 23 9.48 13.73 -12.66
CA PHE A 23 8.14 14.28 -12.50
C PHE A 23 7.88 15.38 -13.55
N PRO A 24 6.60 15.69 -13.88
CA PRO A 24 6.27 16.88 -14.67
C PRO A 24 6.78 18.16 -13.98
N ASP A 25 7.19 19.16 -14.76
CA ASP A 25 7.87 20.38 -14.26
C ASP A 25 7.16 21.06 -13.07
N GLN A 26 5.83 21.16 -13.11
CA GLN A 26 5.06 21.77 -12.02
C GLN A 26 5.15 20.94 -10.73
N VAL A 27 5.05 19.61 -10.85
CA VAL A 27 5.15 18.69 -9.70
C VAL A 27 6.58 18.68 -9.15
N GLU A 28 7.58 18.72 -10.04
CA GLU A 28 9.00 18.82 -9.68
C GLU A 28 9.27 20.09 -8.86
N GLN A 29 8.73 21.24 -9.27
CA GLN A 29 8.86 22.50 -8.53
C GLN A 29 8.16 22.46 -7.17
N GLU A 30 6.93 21.96 -7.11
CA GLU A 30 6.17 21.91 -5.86
C GLU A 30 6.80 20.97 -4.83
N LEU A 31 7.17 19.76 -5.23
CA LEU A 31 7.81 18.79 -4.34
C LEU A 31 9.24 19.22 -3.99
N GLY A 32 10.00 19.75 -4.96
CA GLY A 32 11.33 20.31 -4.71
C GLY A 32 11.32 21.44 -3.67
N ALA A 33 10.30 22.32 -3.71
CA ALA A 33 10.13 23.37 -2.70
C ALA A 33 9.76 22.81 -1.31
N ALA A 34 8.97 21.72 -1.25
CA ALA A 34 8.56 21.11 0.01
C ALA A 34 9.70 20.34 0.71
N TYR A 35 10.55 19.63 -0.05
CA TYR A 35 11.63 18.80 0.48
C TYR A 35 12.98 19.52 0.58
N SER A 36 13.20 20.55 -0.25
CA SER A 36 14.50 21.19 -0.49
C SER A 36 15.57 20.25 -1.07
N GLU A 37 16.57 20.83 -1.73
CA GLU A 37 17.76 20.09 -2.18
C GLU A 37 18.83 20.02 -1.08
N PRO A 38 19.65 18.93 -1.02
CA PRO A 38 19.73 17.80 -1.95
C PRO A 38 18.71 16.66 -1.65
N HIS A 39 17.83 16.86 -0.66
CA HIS A 39 16.96 15.81 -0.14
C HIS A 39 15.93 15.31 -1.17
N TRP A 40 15.33 16.23 -1.94
CA TRP A 40 14.42 15.87 -3.02
C TRP A 40 15.08 14.95 -4.06
N THR A 41 16.31 15.27 -4.49
CA THR A 41 17.08 14.40 -5.39
C THR A 41 17.27 13.00 -4.81
N ASN A 42 17.59 12.89 -3.52
CA ASN A 42 17.75 11.59 -2.85
C ASN A 42 16.44 10.78 -2.83
N ILE A 43 15.29 11.44 -2.60
CA ILE A 43 13.96 10.79 -2.66
C ILE A 43 13.72 10.19 -4.05
N LYS A 44 14.01 10.94 -5.13
CA LYS A 44 13.81 10.45 -6.51
C LYS A 44 14.65 9.21 -6.82
N HIS A 45 15.87 9.13 -6.31
CA HIS A 45 16.71 7.94 -6.43
C HIS A 45 16.20 6.79 -5.57
N ALA A 46 15.78 7.05 -4.33
CA ALA A 46 15.23 6.02 -3.46
C ALA A 46 13.93 5.43 -4.01
N LEU A 47 13.05 6.25 -4.60
CA LEU A 47 11.80 5.79 -5.22
C LEU A 47 12.03 4.76 -6.32
N ALA A 48 13.10 4.90 -7.10
CA ALA A 48 13.45 3.95 -8.16
C ALA A 48 13.87 2.58 -7.64
N ARG A 49 14.40 2.52 -6.40
CA ARG A 49 14.99 1.32 -5.83
C ARG A 49 14.00 0.57 -4.95
N PRO A 50 14.01 -0.78 -5.00
CA PRO A 50 13.21 -1.56 -4.05
C PRO A 50 13.72 -1.33 -2.62
N PRO A 51 12.84 -1.45 -1.60
CA PRO A 51 13.27 -1.49 -0.21
C PRO A 51 14.22 -2.67 0.04
N ALA A 52 15.23 -2.50 0.89
CA ALA A 52 16.15 -3.54 1.29
C ALA A 52 15.49 -4.64 2.13
N PHE A 53 14.31 -4.38 2.72
CA PHE A 53 13.60 -5.34 3.54
C PHE A 53 12.19 -5.64 3.00
N THR A 54 11.84 -6.93 3.05
CA THR A 54 10.46 -7.39 2.92
C THR A 54 9.86 -7.55 4.31
N ALA A 55 8.86 -6.72 4.62
CA ALA A 55 8.09 -6.84 5.85
C ALA A 55 6.96 -7.86 5.70
N VAL A 56 6.81 -8.70 6.72
CA VAL A 56 5.80 -9.76 6.79
C VAL A 56 5.04 -9.62 8.09
N ARG A 57 3.72 -9.51 7.98
CA ARG A 57 2.81 -9.54 9.12
C ARG A 57 2.46 -10.99 9.48
N VAL A 58 2.57 -11.33 10.75
CA VAL A 58 2.17 -12.63 11.30
C VAL A 58 0.68 -12.60 11.64
N ASN A 59 -0.05 -13.63 11.23
CA ASN A 59 -1.42 -13.85 11.67
C ASN A 59 -1.42 -14.50 13.05
N THR A 60 -1.45 -13.67 14.10
CA THR A 60 -1.36 -14.13 15.50
C THR A 60 -2.59 -14.92 15.97
N LEU A 61 -3.64 -15.04 15.15
CA LEU A 61 -4.74 -15.98 15.38
C LEU A 61 -4.36 -17.44 15.06
N LYS A 62 -3.27 -17.66 14.30
CA LYS A 62 -2.85 -18.99 13.82
C LYS A 62 -1.55 -19.47 14.46
N LEU A 63 -0.60 -18.56 14.67
CA LEU A 63 0.70 -18.87 15.26
C LEU A 63 1.33 -17.62 15.88
N SER A 64 2.23 -17.84 16.84
CA SER A 64 3.06 -16.80 17.42
C SER A 64 4.13 -16.31 16.44
N ARG A 65 4.71 -15.13 16.73
CA ARG A 65 5.80 -14.56 15.93
C ARG A 65 7.02 -15.48 15.87
N ASP A 66 7.35 -16.16 16.96
CA ASP A 66 8.51 -17.05 17.04
C ASP A 66 8.28 -18.34 16.25
N GLU A 67 7.07 -18.89 16.29
CA GLU A 67 6.68 -20.02 15.44
C GLU A 67 6.73 -19.63 13.95
N ALA A 68 6.28 -18.42 13.61
CA ALA A 68 6.36 -17.92 12.23
C ALA A 68 7.79 -17.76 11.75
N LEU A 69 8.69 -17.28 12.63
CA LEU A 69 10.11 -17.16 12.34
C LEU A 69 10.75 -18.52 12.05
N GLN A 70 10.43 -19.54 12.86
CA GLN A 70 10.89 -20.91 12.64
C GLN A 70 10.30 -21.52 11.35
N ALA A 71 9.01 -21.27 11.08
CA ALA A 71 8.34 -21.78 9.89
C ALA A 71 8.86 -21.14 8.58
N LEU A 72 9.37 -19.91 8.64
CA LEU A 72 9.99 -19.23 7.48
C LEU A 72 11.36 -19.80 7.13
N LYS A 73 12.10 -20.35 8.10
CA LYS A 73 13.49 -20.78 7.91
C LYS A 73 13.68 -21.76 6.74
N PRO A 74 12.91 -22.87 6.60
CA PRO A 74 13.08 -23.79 5.47
C PRO A 74 12.83 -23.14 4.09
N HIS A 75 11.95 -22.13 4.02
CA HIS A 75 11.69 -21.39 2.79
C HIS A 75 12.88 -20.50 2.42
N LEU A 76 13.50 -19.84 3.40
CA LEU A 76 14.70 -19.04 3.19
C LEU A 76 15.94 -19.90 2.94
N ASP A 77 16.06 -21.07 3.54
CA ASP A 77 17.16 -22.02 3.28
C ASP A 77 17.17 -22.45 1.81
N GLY A 78 15.99 -22.72 1.22
CA GLY A 78 15.86 -23.02 -0.20
C GLY A 78 16.30 -21.87 -1.10
N PHE A 79 15.91 -20.63 -0.75
CA PHE A 79 16.35 -19.43 -1.46
C PHE A 79 17.87 -19.20 -1.32
N ASN A 80 18.43 -19.34 -0.12
CA ASN A 80 19.85 -19.21 0.16
C ASN A 80 20.68 -20.24 -0.63
N ALA A 81 20.20 -21.48 -0.75
CA ALA A 81 20.84 -22.50 -1.58
C ALA A 81 20.85 -22.13 -3.07
N GLN A 82 19.77 -21.51 -3.58
CA GLN A 82 19.71 -21.01 -4.95
C GLN A 82 20.69 -19.85 -5.17
N LEU A 83 20.78 -18.92 -4.22
CA LEU A 83 21.76 -17.83 -4.29
C LEU A 83 23.20 -18.35 -4.33
N ALA A 84 23.55 -19.30 -3.47
CA ALA A 84 24.89 -19.89 -3.44
C ALA A 84 25.23 -20.67 -4.72
N ALA A 85 24.22 -21.28 -5.36
CA ALA A 85 24.40 -21.98 -6.65
C ALA A 85 24.61 -21.00 -7.82
N LEU A 86 24.03 -19.79 -7.74
CA LEU A 86 24.23 -18.73 -8.73
C LEU A 86 25.57 -18.03 -8.53
N ASP A 87 25.93 -17.72 -7.28
CA ASP A 87 27.13 -16.99 -6.91
C ASP A 87 27.56 -17.33 -5.47
N ALA A 88 28.71 -17.98 -5.34
CA ALA A 88 29.22 -18.47 -4.05
C ALA A 88 29.61 -17.36 -3.08
N SER A 89 29.80 -16.10 -3.53
CA SER A 89 30.09 -14.98 -2.62
C SER A 89 28.85 -14.38 -1.96
N ARG A 90 27.65 -14.72 -2.44
CA ARG A 90 26.39 -14.26 -1.87
C ARG A 90 26.18 -14.81 -0.47
N GLN A 91 25.93 -13.90 0.47
CA GLN A 91 25.68 -14.26 1.86
C GLN A 91 24.23 -14.72 2.05
N PRO A 92 23.99 -15.76 2.88
CA PRO A 92 22.65 -16.20 3.21
C PRO A 92 21.92 -15.13 4.03
N ILE A 93 20.60 -15.07 3.87
CA ILE A 93 19.72 -14.19 4.64
C ILE A 93 18.95 -14.97 5.70
N GLU A 94 18.62 -14.30 6.80
CA GLU A 94 17.73 -14.80 7.84
C GLU A 94 16.67 -13.74 8.15
N ALA A 95 15.44 -14.19 8.39
CA ALA A 95 14.39 -13.32 8.90
C ALA A 95 14.67 -12.98 10.37
N PHE A 96 14.13 -11.84 10.84
CA PHE A 96 14.21 -11.44 12.24
C PHE A 96 12.94 -10.72 12.68
N ALA A 97 12.71 -10.68 13.99
CA ALA A 97 11.58 -9.97 14.58
C ALA A 97 11.77 -8.46 14.53
N HIS A 98 10.73 -7.71 14.16
CA HIS A 98 10.76 -6.25 14.27
C HIS A 98 10.81 -5.84 15.75
N ALA A 99 11.63 -4.84 16.08
CA ALA A 99 11.90 -4.45 17.46
C ALA A 99 10.64 -3.93 18.18
N SER A 100 9.88 -3.04 17.53
CA SER A 100 8.74 -2.35 18.14
C SER A 100 7.38 -2.94 17.78
N LEU A 101 7.29 -3.76 16.72
CA LEU A 101 6.01 -4.26 16.22
C LEU A 101 5.89 -5.76 16.53
N PRO A 102 4.99 -6.17 17.44
CA PRO A 102 5.00 -7.51 18.03
C PRO A 102 4.59 -8.63 17.07
N ASP A 103 3.99 -8.30 15.93
CA ASP A 103 3.49 -9.22 14.93
C ASP A 103 4.13 -9.02 13.55
N VAL A 104 5.28 -8.34 13.48
CA VAL A 104 6.01 -8.11 12.23
C VAL A 104 7.37 -8.83 12.26
N LEU A 105 7.65 -9.51 11.15
CA LEU A 105 8.96 -10.05 10.81
C LEU A 105 9.55 -9.26 9.64
N MET A 106 10.87 -9.09 9.66
CA MET A 106 11.64 -8.42 8.62
C MET A 106 12.53 -9.45 7.93
N ILE A 107 12.54 -9.43 6.61
CA ILE A 107 13.37 -10.31 5.77
C ILE A 107 14.28 -9.41 4.93
N PRO A 108 15.61 -9.41 5.15
CA PRO A 108 16.52 -8.62 4.34
C PRO A 108 16.62 -9.18 2.92
N SER A 109 16.85 -8.31 1.95
CA SER A 109 17.24 -8.68 0.60
C SER A 109 18.71 -9.06 0.60
N ALA A 110 19.06 -10.12 -0.12
CA ALA A 110 20.43 -10.58 -0.19
C ALA A 110 21.28 -9.59 -0.99
N ALA A 111 22.46 -9.26 -0.46
CA ALA A 111 23.41 -8.39 -1.15
C ALA A 111 23.74 -8.93 -2.54
N SER A 112 23.99 -8.01 -3.47
CA SER A 112 24.50 -8.37 -4.80
C SER A 112 25.92 -8.90 -4.57
N GLY A 113 26.17 -10.16 -4.95
CA GLY A 113 27.48 -10.78 -4.88
C GLY A 113 28.43 -10.19 -5.92
N ASP A 114 29.36 -11.00 -6.42
CA ASP A 114 30.30 -10.58 -7.48
C ASP A 114 29.63 -10.53 -8.87
N THR A 115 28.44 -11.11 -9.00
CA THR A 115 27.70 -11.15 -10.27
C THR A 115 27.07 -9.78 -10.59
N ALA A 116 27.82 -8.94 -11.30
CA ALA A 116 27.30 -7.72 -11.91
C ALA A 116 26.37 -8.06 -13.09
N VAL A 117 25.18 -7.46 -13.08
CA VAL A 117 24.20 -7.62 -14.17
C VAL A 117 24.37 -6.48 -15.17
N ASP A 118 25.23 -6.72 -16.15
CA ASP A 118 25.40 -5.82 -17.29
C ASP A 118 24.60 -6.27 -18.51
N PHE A 119 24.47 -5.41 -19.51
CA PHE A 119 23.88 -5.83 -20.79
C PHE A 119 24.84 -6.78 -21.53
N ASN A 120 24.34 -7.94 -21.98
CA ASN A 120 25.09 -8.83 -22.87
C ASN A 120 24.49 -8.82 -24.29
N PRO A 121 25.19 -8.28 -25.31
CA PRO A 121 24.68 -8.22 -26.68
C PRO A 121 24.52 -9.59 -27.37
N GLU A 122 25.18 -10.63 -26.85
CA GLU A 122 25.07 -11.99 -27.41
C GLU A 122 23.79 -12.71 -26.97
N LEU A 123 23.17 -12.25 -25.88
CA LEU A 123 21.93 -12.83 -25.36
C LEU A 123 20.70 -12.26 -26.07
N LYS A 124 19.68 -13.11 -26.23
CA LYS A 124 18.34 -12.68 -26.61
C LYS A 124 17.75 -11.79 -25.51
N SER A 125 16.74 -11.01 -25.83
CA SER A 125 16.18 -10.03 -24.90
C SER A 125 14.67 -10.11 -24.84
N ILE A 126 14.12 -9.87 -23.65
CA ILE A 126 12.69 -9.67 -23.42
C ILE A 126 12.46 -8.29 -22.81
N VAL A 127 11.30 -7.70 -23.11
CA VAL A 127 10.81 -6.49 -22.46
C VAL A 127 9.51 -6.83 -21.74
N VAL A 128 9.44 -6.49 -20.46
CA VAL A 128 8.23 -6.64 -19.64
C VAL A 128 7.54 -5.30 -19.42
N ASP A 129 6.25 -5.37 -19.08
CA ASP A 129 5.54 -4.17 -18.64
C ASP A 129 6.09 -3.66 -17.29
N ARG A 130 5.77 -2.39 -16.98
CA ARG A 130 6.24 -1.73 -15.76
C ARG A 130 5.85 -2.46 -14.47
N LEU A 131 4.61 -2.96 -14.37
CA LEU A 131 4.13 -3.60 -13.13
C LEU A 131 4.87 -4.92 -12.90
N CYS A 132 5.10 -5.67 -13.98
CA CYS A 132 5.93 -6.86 -13.98
C CYS A 132 7.37 -6.51 -13.59
N GLY A 133 7.94 -5.44 -14.15
CA GLY A 133 9.28 -4.95 -13.81
C GLY A 133 9.45 -4.62 -12.33
N GLU A 134 8.53 -3.82 -11.78
CA GLU A 134 8.52 -3.46 -10.36
C GLU A 134 8.31 -4.68 -9.45
N ALA A 135 7.56 -5.70 -9.90
CA ALA A 135 7.41 -6.97 -9.18
C ALA A 135 8.69 -7.83 -9.23
N VAL A 136 9.37 -7.87 -10.38
CA VAL A 136 10.66 -8.57 -10.53
C VAL A 136 11.69 -7.98 -9.59
N LEU A 137 11.82 -6.65 -9.53
CA LEU A 137 12.72 -5.97 -8.59
C LEU A 137 12.39 -6.25 -7.10
N ARG A 138 11.20 -6.78 -6.80
CA ARG A 138 10.77 -7.20 -5.45
C ARG A 138 10.75 -8.71 -5.25
N GLY A 139 11.50 -9.48 -6.04
CA GLY A 139 11.64 -10.91 -5.82
C GLY A 139 10.78 -11.81 -6.70
N SER A 140 9.95 -11.25 -7.59
CA SER A 140 9.08 -12.06 -8.46
C SER A 140 9.82 -12.65 -9.66
N ASP A 141 9.31 -13.80 -10.12
CA ASP A 141 9.58 -14.34 -11.46
C ASP A 141 8.73 -13.63 -12.52
N ILE A 142 9.01 -13.89 -13.80
CA ILE A 142 8.26 -13.30 -14.91
C ILE A 142 7.23 -14.29 -15.45
N PHE A 143 5.96 -13.89 -15.43
CA PHE A 143 4.87 -14.66 -16.02
C PHE A 143 4.56 -14.17 -17.44
N ALA A 144 4.07 -15.06 -18.29
CA ALA A 144 3.86 -14.82 -19.73
C ALA A 144 3.01 -13.57 -20.05
N ARG A 145 2.07 -13.22 -19.17
CA ARG A 145 1.23 -12.03 -19.33
C ARG A 145 2.02 -10.72 -19.24
N GLY A 146 3.06 -10.68 -18.41
CA GLY A 146 3.89 -9.49 -18.21
C GLY A 146 4.91 -9.25 -19.33
N VAL A 147 5.15 -10.23 -20.20
CA VAL A 147 6.06 -10.08 -21.34
C VAL A 147 5.36 -9.31 -22.47
N MET A 148 5.97 -8.19 -22.86
CA MET A 148 5.46 -7.27 -23.88
C MET A 148 6.13 -7.50 -25.22
N SER A 149 7.45 -7.59 -25.27
CA SER A 149 8.20 -7.89 -26.48
C SER A 149 9.33 -8.88 -26.20
N ALA A 150 9.78 -9.57 -27.24
CA ALA A 150 10.79 -10.62 -27.12
C ALA A 150 11.52 -10.81 -28.45
N SER A 151 12.84 -10.99 -28.41
CA SER A 151 13.67 -11.30 -29.58
C SER A 151 13.10 -12.48 -30.36
N SER A 152 13.19 -12.40 -31.68
CA SER A 152 12.91 -13.54 -32.55
C SER A 152 13.75 -14.76 -32.17
N GLY A 153 13.13 -15.95 -32.26
CA GLY A 153 13.81 -17.21 -32.00
C GLY A 153 14.04 -17.57 -30.53
N ILE A 154 13.43 -16.88 -29.55
CA ILE A 154 13.43 -17.34 -28.14
C ILE A 154 12.76 -18.72 -28.03
N ASN A 155 13.49 -19.66 -27.42
CA ASN A 155 13.07 -21.01 -27.04
C ASN A 155 13.13 -21.15 -25.51
N ALA A 156 12.57 -22.22 -24.96
CA ALA A 156 12.77 -22.56 -23.56
C ALA A 156 14.26 -22.85 -23.28
N GLU A 157 14.70 -22.52 -22.08
CA GLU A 157 16.09 -22.62 -21.59
C GLU A 157 17.09 -21.67 -22.27
N ASP A 158 16.64 -20.68 -23.04
CA ASP A 158 17.50 -19.58 -23.47
C ASP A 158 17.78 -18.64 -22.29
N GLU A 159 19.05 -18.26 -22.12
CA GLU A 159 19.45 -17.12 -21.31
C GLU A 159 19.09 -15.80 -22.02
N VAL A 160 18.49 -14.87 -21.27
CA VAL A 160 17.98 -13.61 -21.80
C VAL A 160 18.32 -12.40 -20.94
N ASN A 161 18.54 -11.25 -21.58
CA ASN A 161 18.44 -9.95 -20.93
C ASN A 161 16.96 -9.62 -20.67
N VAL A 162 16.68 -9.02 -19.51
CA VAL A 162 15.32 -8.60 -19.12
C VAL A 162 15.28 -7.09 -18.97
N PHE A 163 14.47 -6.46 -19.79
CA PHE A 163 14.21 -5.02 -19.76
C PHE A 163 12.80 -4.70 -19.28
N VAL A 164 12.60 -3.50 -18.74
CA VAL A 164 11.29 -2.89 -18.50
C VAL A 164 11.02 -1.82 -19.55
N ASP A 165 9.82 -1.82 -20.11
CA ASP A 165 9.31 -0.72 -20.95
C ASP A 165 8.95 0.50 -20.08
N LEU A 166 9.59 1.63 -20.37
CA LEU A 166 9.39 2.90 -19.67
C LEU A 166 8.45 3.86 -20.42
N ASP A 167 8.02 3.56 -21.64
CA ASP A 167 7.22 4.48 -22.44
C ASP A 167 5.81 3.94 -22.72
N HIS A 168 5.56 2.65 -22.49
CA HIS A 168 4.26 2.01 -22.71
C HIS A 168 3.72 2.12 -24.15
N ASN A 169 4.62 2.30 -25.12
CA ASN A 169 4.27 2.62 -26.50
C ASN A 169 4.18 1.38 -27.40
N HIS A 170 4.50 0.18 -26.89
CA HIS A 170 4.62 -1.03 -27.71
C HIS A 170 3.43 -1.97 -27.55
N THR A 171 3.02 -2.55 -28.68
CA THR A 171 1.98 -3.60 -28.71
C THR A 171 2.56 -4.93 -28.25
N ARG A 172 1.88 -5.60 -27.32
CA ARG A 172 2.27 -6.94 -26.84
C ARG A 172 2.43 -7.92 -28.01
N GLY A 173 3.56 -8.62 -28.05
CA GLY A 173 3.91 -9.57 -29.11
C GLY A 173 4.85 -9.02 -30.18
N SER A 174 5.28 -7.77 -30.08
CA SER A 174 6.28 -7.18 -30.96
C SER A 174 7.66 -7.86 -30.83
N ASP A 175 8.49 -7.72 -31.86
CA ASP A 175 9.89 -8.14 -31.80
C ASP A 175 10.70 -7.14 -30.98
N PHE A 176 11.67 -7.63 -30.20
CA PHE A 176 12.61 -6.77 -29.46
C PHE A 176 13.34 -5.78 -30.37
N ALA A 177 13.74 -6.21 -31.57
CA ALA A 177 14.45 -5.35 -32.54
C ALA A 177 13.61 -4.15 -33.01
N ALA A 178 12.28 -4.22 -32.88
CA ALA A 178 11.37 -3.13 -33.20
C ALA A 178 11.10 -2.18 -32.01
N HIS A 179 11.73 -2.41 -30.85
CA HIS A 179 11.55 -1.57 -29.66
C HIS A 179 12.48 -0.34 -29.70
N ASP A 180 11.92 0.78 -30.13
CA ASP A 180 12.55 2.10 -30.24
C ASP A 180 12.40 2.99 -28.99
N GLY A 181 11.50 2.66 -28.06
CA GLY A 181 11.30 3.38 -26.80
C GLY A 181 12.41 3.18 -25.76
N ARG A 182 12.36 4.02 -24.71
CA ARG A 182 13.21 3.91 -23.52
C ARG A 182 12.94 2.62 -22.78
N LYS A 183 14.03 1.99 -22.32
CA LYS A 183 13.98 0.70 -21.64
C LYS A 183 15.05 0.63 -20.56
N LEU A 184 14.76 -0.06 -19.47
CA LEU A 184 15.66 -0.21 -18.33
C LEU A 184 16.05 -1.68 -18.18
N LEU A 185 17.35 -2.00 -18.16
CA LEU A 185 17.80 -3.35 -17.82
C LEU A 185 17.56 -3.58 -16.32
N ILE A 186 16.84 -4.66 -15.98
CA ILE A 186 16.51 -4.98 -14.58
C ILE A 186 17.02 -6.34 -14.12
N ALA A 187 17.28 -7.26 -15.05
CA ALA A 187 17.76 -8.61 -14.73
C ALA A 187 18.33 -9.31 -15.96
N ARG A 188 18.98 -10.45 -15.71
CA ARG A 188 19.11 -11.57 -16.66
C ARG A 188 18.32 -12.76 -16.12
N GLY A 189 17.88 -13.67 -16.98
CA GLY A 189 17.20 -14.89 -16.53
C GLY A 189 17.13 -15.97 -17.59
N VAL A 190 16.48 -17.08 -17.24
CA VAL A 190 16.31 -18.25 -18.11
C VAL A 190 14.85 -18.44 -18.45
N THR A 191 14.56 -18.49 -19.75
CA THR A 191 13.21 -18.66 -20.28
C THR A 191 12.68 -20.08 -20.04
N LYS A 192 11.37 -20.21 -19.82
CA LYS A 192 10.67 -21.50 -19.63
C LYS A 192 9.65 -21.80 -20.73
N MET A 193 9.53 -20.90 -21.70
CA MET A 193 8.57 -20.98 -22.79
C MET A 193 9.22 -20.45 -24.06
N ALA A 194 8.85 -21.04 -25.20
CA ALA A 194 9.21 -20.46 -26.50
C ALA A 194 8.42 -19.17 -26.75
N ARG A 195 8.92 -18.28 -27.63
CA ARG A 195 8.28 -17.00 -27.97
C ARG A 195 6.80 -17.13 -28.32
N THR A 196 6.45 -18.12 -29.14
CA THR A 196 5.07 -18.36 -29.59
C THR A 196 4.15 -18.77 -28.45
N GLU A 197 4.66 -19.48 -27.46
CA GLU A 197 3.94 -19.90 -26.27
C GLU A 197 3.72 -18.72 -25.32
N ILE A 198 4.77 -17.94 -25.04
CA ILE A 198 4.71 -16.73 -24.19
C ILE A 198 3.54 -15.83 -24.63
N PHE A 199 3.44 -15.54 -25.93
CA PHE A 199 2.42 -14.61 -26.42
C PHE A 199 1.02 -15.21 -26.56
N ARG A 200 0.87 -16.55 -26.56
CA ARG A 200 -0.44 -17.23 -26.56
C ARG A 200 -0.94 -17.57 -25.15
N ALA A 201 -0.04 -17.71 -24.19
CA ALA A 201 -0.37 -18.12 -22.84
C ALA A 201 -1.17 -17.03 -22.09
N VAL A 202 -2.23 -17.46 -21.40
CA VAL A 202 -3.02 -16.60 -20.49
C VAL A 202 -2.37 -16.57 -19.09
N ARG A 203 -1.67 -17.65 -18.72
CA ARG A 203 -0.94 -17.84 -17.46
C ARG A 203 0.26 -18.74 -17.71
N GLY A 204 1.24 -18.66 -16.82
CA GLY A 204 2.40 -19.55 -16.81
C GLY A 204 3.71 -18.80 -16.65
N LEU A 205 4.71 -19.50 -16.14
CA LEU A 205 6.06 -19.00 -15.87
C LEU A 205 6.80 -18.84 -17.20
N ALA A 206 7.24 -17.62 -17.52
CA ALA A 206 7.95 -17.32 -18.76
C ALA A 206 9.46 -17.21 -18.55
N VAL A 207 9.92 -16.62 -17.45
CA VAL A 207 11.36 -16.51 -17.10
C VAL A 207 11.54 -16.70 -15.60
N THR A 208 12.59 -17.43 -15.23
CA THR A 208 13.01 -17.68 -13.85
C THR A 208 14.54 -17.64 -13.75
N GLN A 209 15.12 -18.06 -12.61
CA GLN A 209 16.56 -17.98 -12.33
C GLN A 209 17.09 -16.55 -12.59
N LEU A 210 16.33 -15.58 -12.10
CA LEU A 210 16.62 -14.18 -12.33
C LEU A 210 17.81 -13.74 -11.47
N VAL A 211 18.81 -13.13 -12.13
CA VAL A 211 19.85 -12.35 -11.46
C VAL A 211 19.53 -10.89 -11.72
N ARG A 212 19.24 -10.15 -10.66
CA ARG A 212 18.73 -8.78 -10.73
C ARG A 212 19.86 -7.76 -10.63
N VAL A 213 19.61 -6.56 -11.14
CA VAL A 213 20.52 -5.41 -11.00
C VAL A 213 20.55 -4.85 -9.57
N CYS A 214 19.64 -5.29 -8.69
CA CYS A 214 19.54 -4.87 -7.30
C CYS A 214 19.70 -6.07 -6.36
N HIS A 215 19.70 -5.80 -5.05
CA HIS A 215 19.64 -6.85 -4.03
C HIS A 215 18.44 -7.78 -4.25
N ASP A 216 18.64 -9.06 -3.96
CA ASP A 216 17.68 -10.11 -4.27
C ASP A 216 16.75 -10.36 -3.09
N ALA A 217 15.50 -9.93 -3.24
CA ALA A 217 14.43 -10.29 -2.32
C ALA A 217 13.95 -11.73 -2.57
N PRO A 218 13.64 -12.50 -1.51
CA PRO A 218 13.10 -13.84 -1.67
C PRO A 218 11.67 -13.81 -2.22
N PRO A 219 11.27 -14.80 -3.04
CA PRO A 219 9.89 -14.92 -3.50
C PRO A 219 8.99 -15.31 -2.33
N MET A 220 8.02 -14.46 -1.99
CA MET A 220 7.11 -14.68 -0.86
C MET A 220 5.70 -15.14 -1.26
N ASN A 221 5.46 -15.36 -2.56
CA ASN A 221 4.14 -15.78 -3.04
C ASN A 221 3.80 -17.19 -2.55
N GLY A 222 2.68 -17.34 -1.83
CA GLY A 222 2.20 -18.63 -1.32
C GLY A 222 2.98 -19.18 -0.11
N VAL A 223 4.02 -18.50 0.36
CA VAL A 223 4.77 -18.88 1.55
C VAL A 223 3.88 -18.74 2.78
N LEU A 224 3.76 -19.80 3.58
CA LEU A 224 2.96 -19.86 4.82
C LEU A 224 1.55 -19.24 4.66
N HIS A 225 0.84 -19.64 3.60
CA HIS A 225 -0.48 -19.11 3.27
C HIS A 225 -1.44 -19.11 4.48
N GLY A 226 -2.05 -17.96 4.75
CA GLY A 226 -2.99 -17.76 5.86
C GLY A 226 -2.34 -17.60 7.25
N GLN A 227 -1.07 -17.95 7.40
CA GLN A 227 -0.28 -17.78 8.62
C GLN A 227 0.50 -16.47 8.61
N ILE A 228 0.90 -15.99 7.42
CA ILE A 228 1.55 -14.69 7.24
C ILE A 228 0.88 -13.88 6.12
N TYR A 229 1.15 -12.58 6.09
CA TYR A 229 0.70 -11.68 5.06
C TYR A 229 1.84 -10.71 4.70
N VAL A 230 2.25 -10.66 3.43
CA VAL A 230 3.28 -9.72 2.96
C VAL A 230 2.69 -8.32 2.91
N GLN A 231 3.23 -7.41 3.74
CA GLN A 231 2.69 -6.07 3.93
C GLN A 231 3.82 -5.12 4.27
N ASN A 232 3.92 -4.01 3.54
CA ASN A 232 4.94 -2.99 3.79
C ASN A 232 4.86 -2.51 5.24
N LEU A 233 6.02 -2.31 5.87
CA LEU A 233 6.14 -1.93 7.29
C LEU A 233 5.24 -0.75 7.70
N PRO A 234 5.16 0.37 6.93
CA PRO A 234 4.29 1.49 7.29
C PRO A 234 2.80 1.12 7.34
N CYS A 235 2.35 0.15 6.53
CA CYS A 235 0.96 -0.31 6.58
C CYS A 235 0.66 -1.08 7.88
N SER A 236 1.64 -1.79 8.44
CA SER A 236 1.48 -2.48 9.74
C SER A 236 1.44 -1.47 10.89
N VAL A 237 2.25 -0.40 10.81
CA VAL A 237 2.22 0.72 11.76
C VAL A 237 0.83 1.34 11.87
N VAL A 238 0.12 1.50 10.76
CA VAL A 238 -1.23 2.06 10.73
C VAL A 238 -2.22 1.27 11.60
N ALA A 239 -2.19 -0.07 11.52
CA ALA A 239 -3.08 -0.91 12.32
C ALA A 239 -2.74 -0.84 13.83
N HIS A 240 -1.46 -0.80 14.18
CA HIS A 240 -1.01 -0.59 15.56
C HIS A 240 -1.33 0.81 16.08
N ALA A 241 -1.18 1.84 15.26
CA ALA A 241 -1.53 3.22 15.61
C ALA A 241 -3.03 3.37 15.92
N LEU A 242 -3.89 2.61 15.23
CA LEU A 242 -5.34 2.57 15.49
C LEU A 242 -5.67 2.00 16.86
N ASP A 243 -4.79 1.13 17.39
CA ASP A 243 -4.91 0.48 18.70
C ASP A 243 -6.31 -0.12 18.95
N PRO A 244 -6.76 -1.03 18.07
CA PRO A 244 -8.12 -1.59 18.14
C PRO A 244 -8.25 -2.57 19.32
N GLN A 245 -9.40 -2.51 20.00
CA GLN A 245 -9.70 -3.35 21.16
C GLN A 245 -10.74 -4.42 20.82
N GLU A 246 -10.73 -5.52 21.58
CA GLU A 246 -11.78 -6.54 21.49
C GLU A 246 -13.15 -5.89 21.78
N GLY A 247 -14.09 -6.04 20.86
CA GLY A 247 -15.46 -5.52 21.02
C GLY A 247 -15.74 -4.15 20.39
N ASP A 248 -14.72 -3.45 19.88
CA ASP A 248 -14.92 -2.18 19.18
C ASP A 248 -15.83 -2.31 17.96
N ALA A 249 -16.57 -1.25 17.66
CA ALA A 249 -17.13 -0.99 16.34
C ALA A 249 -16.15 -0.12 15.53
N ILE A 250 -15.51 -0.72 14.52
CA ILE A 250 -14.50 -0.08 13.68
C ILE A 250 -14.99 0.05 12.25
N LEU A 251 -14.67 1.18 11.60
CA LEU A 251 -14.87 1.39 10.17
C LEU A 251 -13.53 1.48 9.45
N ASP A 252 -13.30 0.60 8.48
CA ASP A 252 -12.29 0.77 7.44
C ASP A 252 -12.98 1.32 6.18
N MET A 253 -12.72 2.60 5.89
CA MET A 253 -13.43 3.33 4.85
C MET A 253 -13.01 2.93 3.43
N CYS A 254 -11.81 2.36 3.25
CA CYS A 254 -11.20 2.07 1.94
C CYS A 254 -10.41 0.77 2.03
N ALA A 255 -11.13 -0.32 2.27
CA ALA A 255 -10.56 -1.53 2.84
C ALA A 255 -9.76 -2.40 1.85
N ALA A 256 -10.19 -2.49 0.58
CA ALA A 256 -9.60 -3.48 -0.32
C ALA A 256 -8.18 -3.08 -0.78
N PRO A 257 -7.23 -4.04 -0.84
CA PRO A 257 -7.44 -5.49 -0.86
C PRO A 257 -7.57 -6.18 0.51
N GLY A 258 -7.51 -5.45 1.63
CA GLY A 258 -7.80 -5.99 2.97
C GLY A 258 -6.59 -6.27 3.85
N GLY A 259 -5.39 -5.82 3.48
CA GLY A 259 -4.18 -5.99 4.29
C GLY A 259 -4.32 -5.34 5.68
N LYS A 260 -4.68 -4.06 5.73
CA LYS A 260 -4.93 -3.34 6.99
C LYS A 260 -6.19 -3.84 7.70
N THR A 261 -7.27 -4.10 6.97
CA THR A 261 -8.52 -4.64 7.51
C THR A 261 -8.28 -5.97 8.25
N SER A 262 -7.61 -6.92 7.61
CA SER A 262 -7.30 -8.22 8.22
C SER A 262 -6.32 -8.09 9.38
N HIS A 263 -5.41 -7.12 9.34
CA HIS A 263 -4.53 -6.78 10.46
C HIS A 263 -5.33 -6.28 11.67
N VAL A 264 -6.20 -5.28 11.48
CA VAL A 264 -7.08 -4.77 12.54
C VAL A 264 -7.93 -5.89 13.13
N ALA A 265 -8.53 -6.75 12.30
CA ALA A 265 -9.30 -7.91 12.77
C ALA A 265 -8.44 -8.91 13.59
N THR A 266 -7.18 -9.11 13.19
CA THR A 266 -6.21 -9.94 13.92
C THR A 266 -5.91 -9.35 15.29
N LEU A 267 -5.66 -8.03 15.38
CA LEU A 267 -5.40 -7.32 16.64
C LEU A 267 -6.62 -7.33 17.59
N MET A 268 -7.83 -7.24 17.03
CA MET A 268 -9.10 -7.42 17.75
C MET A 268 -9.38 -8.86 18.20
N ARG A 269 -8.45 -9.79 17.95
CA ARG A 269 -8.61 -11.23 18.18
C ARG A 269 -9.90 -11.80 17.59
N ASN A 270 -10.30 -11.29 16.42
CA ASN A 270 -11.53 -11.65 15.72
C ASN A 270 -12.82 -11.39 16.54
N LYS A 271 -12.82 -10.42 17.48
CA LYS A 271 -13.96 -10.07 18.33
C LYS A 271 -14.33 -8.59 18.21
N GLY A 272 -15.62 -8.32 18.01
CA GLY A 272 -16.15 -6.97 17.80
C GLY A 272 -16.81 -6.86 16.43
N THR A 273 -16.82 -5.67 15.85
CA THR A 273 -17.40 -5.44 14.52
C THR A 273 -16.47 -4.53 13.71
N LEU A 274 -15.93 -5.05 12.60
CA LEU A 274 -15.13 -4.28 11.65
C LEU A 274 -15.89 -4.16 10.34
N VAL A 275 -16.51 -2.99 10.10
CA VAL A 275 -17.13 -2.68 8.81
C VAL A 275 -16.04 -2.29 7.82
N ALA A 276 -15.98 -2.97 6.68
CA ALA A 276 -14.91 -2.78 5.71
C ALA A 276 -15.48 -2.44 4.33
N CYS A 277 -15.34 -1.18 3.93
CA CYS A 277 -16.00 -0.64 2.75
C CYS A 277 -15.06 -0.53 1.54
N ASP A 278 -15.57 -0.85 0.36
CA ASP A 278 -14.95 -0.46 -0.91
C ASP A 278 -16.04 -0.13 -1.95
N ARG A 279 -15.80 0.89 -2.77
CA ARG A 279 -16.74 1.33 -3.80
C ARG A 279 -16.92 0.27 -4.90
N SER A 280 -15.87 -0.48 -5.21
CA SER A 280 -15.87 -1.51 -6.24
C SER A 280 -16.44 -2.82 -5.71
N LYS A 281 -17.52 -3.30 -6.34
CA LYS A 281 -18.11 -4.61 -6.03
C LYS A 281 -17.10 -5.75 -6.18
N ARG A 282 -16.22 -5.69 -7.17
CA ARG A 282 -15.17 -6.70 -7.39
C ARG A 282 -14.22 -6.74 -6.20
N LYS A 283 -13.70 -5.58 -5.80
CA LYS A 283 -12.77 -5.45 -4.68
C LYS A 283 -13.39 -5.85 -3.33
N ALA A 284 -14.66 -5.48 -3.09
CA ALA A 284 -15.38 -5.91 -1.90
C ALA A 284 -15.60 -7.43 -1.84
N LEU A 285 -15.81 -8.09 -3.00
CA LEU A 285 -15.87 -9.55 -3.07
C LEU A 285 -14.50 -10.20 -2.86
N GLU A 286 -13.42 -9.61 -3.38
CA GLU A 286 -12.04 -10.07 -3.11
C GLU A 286 -11.69 -9.96 -1.63
N LEU A 287 -12.06 -8.85 -0.98
CA LEU A 287 -11.95 -8.66 0.46
C LEU A 287 -12.73 -9.72 1.23
N ARG A 288 -13.97 -10.02 0.81
CA ARG A 288 -14.76 -11.10 1.41
C ARG A 288 -14.06 -12.45 1.30
N THR A 289 -13.52 -12.79 0.13
CA THR A 289 -12.75 -14.03 -0.05
C THR A 289 -11.54 -14.08 0.88
N LEU A 290 -10.78 -12.98 1.02
CA LEU A 290 -9.68 -12.90 1.97
C LEU A 290 -10.15 -13.15 3.42
N CYS A 291 -11.25 -12.52 3.84
CA CYS A 291 -11.81 -12.72 5.18
C CYS A 291 -12.28 -14.15 5.41
N ASP A 292 -12.94 -14.77 4.43
CA ASP A 292 -13.39 -16.17 4.49
C ASP A 292 -12.18 -17.11 4.59
N ASP A 293 -11.14 -16.91 3.78
CA ASP A 293 -9.90 -17.71 3.77
C ASP A 293 -9.13 -17.59 5.11
N LEU A 294 -9.12 -16.40 5.71
CA LEU A 294 -8.50 -16.15 7.02
C LEU A 294 -9.41 -16.46 8.21
N GLN A 295 -10.68 -16.82 7.97
CA GLN A 295 -11.70 -17.09 8.98
C GLN A 295 -11.96 -15.89 9.92
N LEU A 296 -12.02 -14.69 9.35
CA LEU A 296 -12.27 -13.44 10.08
C LEU A 296 -13.78 -13.14 10.12
N GLU A 297 -14.43 -13.53 11.21
CA GLU A 297 -15.88 -13.44 11.41
C GLU A 297 -16.34 -12.04 11.85
N CYS A 298 -15.46 -11.27 12.51
CA CYS A 298 -15.81 -9.92 12.95
C CYS A 298 -15.87 -8.90 11.80
N VAL A 299 -15.37 -9.26 10.61
CA VAL A 299 -15.30 -8.37 9.46
C VAL A 299 -16.58 -8.45 8.63
N VAL A 300 -17.12 -7.28 8.28
CA VAL A 300 -18.29 -7.14 7.42
C VAL A 300 -17.90 -6.39 6.15
N PRO A 301 -17.53 -7.09 5.07
CA PRO A 301 -17.21 -6.48 3.79
C PRO A 301 -18.47 -5.89 3.14
N LEU A 302 -18.41 -4.61 2.76
CA LEU A 302 -19.50 -3.89 2.10
C LEU A 302 -19.05 -3.31 0.77
N LYS A 303 -19.92 -3.43 -0.25
CA LYS A 303 -19.86 -2.55 -1.41
C LYS A 303 -20.53 -1.23 -1.00
N MET A 304 -19.73 -0.20 -0.74
CA MET A 304 -20.23 1.10 -0.29
C MET A 304 -19.29 2.20 -0.79
N ASP A 305 -19.88 3.31 -1.25
CA ASP A 305 -19.11 4.53 -1.40
C ASP A 305 -19.04 5.21 -0.03
N SER A 306 -17.89 5.12 0.62
CA SER A 306 -17.75 5.61 1.99
C SER A 306 -17.92 7.12 2.09
N THR A 307 -17.82 7.89 1.00
CA THR A 307 -18.16 9.33 1.01
C THR A 307 -19.65 9.60 1.24
N HIS A 308 -20.49 8.56 1.14
CA HIS A 308 -21.92 8.59 1.38
C HIS A 308 -22.34 7.66 2.54
N ALA A 309 -21.41 7.28 3.42
CA ALA A 309 -21.69 6.35 4.52
C ALA A 309 -22.49 6.98 5.68
N VAL A 310 -22.61 8.31 5.75
CA VAL A 310 -23.47 8.99 6.74
C VAL A 310 -24.91 8.97 6.26
N LEU A 311 -25.84 8.49 7.08
CA LEU A 311 -27.27 8.54 6.76
C LEU A 311 -27.76 9.99 6.58
N PRO A 312 -28.65 10.26 5.59
CA PRO A 312 -29.30 11.55 5.42
C PRO A 312 -30.03 12.01 6.69
N LYS A 313 -30.08 13.34 6.91
CA LYS A 313 -30.64 13.93 8.14
C LYS A 313 -32.09 13.49 8.40
N ASP A 314 -32.93 13.47 7.39
CA ASP A 314 -34.33 13.01 7.46
C ASP A 314 -34.43 11.56 7.95
N LYS A 315 -33.53 10.67 7.50
CA LYS A 315 -33.48 9.28 7.96
C LYS A 315 -32.92 9.14 9.37
N VAL A 316 -31.97 9.98 9.74
CA VAL A 316 -31.48 10.08 11.12
C VAL A 316 -32.64 10.49 12.04
N ASP A 317 -33.33 11.59 11.73
CA ASP A 317 -34.42 12.14 12.54
C ASP A 317 -35.60 11.16 12.65
N ALA A 318 -35.98 10.50 11.55
CA ALA A 318 -37.01 9.46 11.54
C ALA A 318 -36.60 8.22 12.36
N GLY A 319 -35.33 7.79 12.25
CA GLY A 319 -34.79 6.68 13.03
C GLY A 319 -34.80 6.96 14.53
N LEU A 320 -34.47 8.19 14.93
CA LEU A 320 -34.52 8.66 16.32
C LEU A 320 -35.95 8.67 16.86
N ALA A 321 -36.91 9.17 16.08
CA ALA A 321 -38.32 9.18 16.46
C ALA A 321 -38.87 7.76 16.67
N ALA A 322 -38.45 6.81 15.83
CA ALA A 322 -38.85 5.40 15.94
C ALA A 322 -38.22 4.67 17.15
N ALA A 323 -37.08 5.14 17.66
CA ALA A 323 -36.35 4.53 18.78
C ALA A 323 -36.90 4.89 20.18
N GLN A 324 -38.03 5.62 20.26
CA GLN A 324 -38.73 6.00 21.51
C GLN A 324 -37.82 6.58 22.61
N GLY A 325 -36.79 7.36 22.24
CA GLY A 325 -35.94 8.06 23.20
C GLY A 325 -34.95 7.18 23.99
N ASN A 326 -34.71 5.93 23.56
CA ASN A 326 -33.67 5.11 24.16
C ASN A 326 -32.26 5.62 23.77
N SER A 327 -31.35 5.72 24.74
CA SER A 327 -30.00 6.27 24.56
C SER A 327 -29.05 5.38 23.76
N ASP A 328 -29.46 4.15 23.44
CA ASP A 328 -28.77 3.23 22.52
C ASP A 328 -29.08 3.57 21.05
N PHE A 329 -28.77 4.80 20.65
CA PHE A 329 -28.80 5.28 19.26
C PHE A 329 -28.43 4.16 18.28
N THR A 330 -29.17 4.01 17.18
CA THR A 330 -29.10 2.91 16.20
C THR A 330 -27.66 2.50 15.90
N CYS A 331 -27.14 1.58 16.71
CA CYS A 331 -25.72 1.29 16.75
C CYS A 331 -25.32 0.47 15.52
N VAL A 332 -24.01 0.38 15.26
CA VAL A 332 -23.50 -0.38 14.11
C VAL A 332 -24.07 -1.80 14.08
N ALA A 333 -24.13 -2.49 15.22
CA ALA A 333 -24.69 -3.84 15.32
C ALA A 333 -26.18 -3.90 14.92
N GLN A 334 -27.00 -2.93 15.34
CA GLN A 334 -28.43 -2.88 14.97
C GLN A 334 -28.63 -2.55 13.50
N VAL A 335 -27.83 -1.64 12.93
CA VAL A 335 -27.85 -1.32 11.49
C VAL A 335 -27.55 -2.58 10.68
N LEU A 336 -26.50 -3.32 11.06
CA LEU A 336 -26.12 -4.56 10.41
C LEU A 336 -27.17 -5.66 10.57
N ALA A 337 -27.81 -5.78 11.74
CA ALA A 337 -28.87 -6.76 11.97
C ALA A 337 -30.09 -6.51 11.08
N ARG A 338 -30.53 -5.24 10.95
CA ARG A 338 -31.63 -4.86 10.04
C ARG A 338 -31.25 -5.14 8.59
N ALA A 339 -30.06 -4.70 8.18
CA ALA A 339 -29.55 -4.98 6.84
C ALA A 339 -29.50 -6.48 6.53
N LYS A 340 -29.19 -7.34 7.51
CA LYS A 340 -29.18 -8.82 7.32
C LYS A 340 -30.58 -9.37 7.07
N ALA A 341 -31.62 -8.82 7.71
CA ALA A 341 -32.99 -9.22 7.49
C ALA A 341 -33.52 -8.76 6.11
N ASP A 342 -33.11 -7.58 5.67
CA ASP A 342 -33.59 -6.96 4.43
C ASP A 342 -32.79 -7.40 3.18
N THR A 343 -31.55 -7.84 3.36
CA THR A 343 -30.69 -8.27 2.25
C THR A 343 -31.20 -9.59 1.66
N PRO A 344 -31.44 -9.67 0.33
CA PRO A 344 -31.88 -10.91 -0.30
C PRO A 344 -30.89 -12.06 -0.07
N SER A 345 -31.40 -13.28 0.16
CA SER A 345 -30.57 -14.46 0.47
C SER A 345 -29.55 -14.82 -0.62
N GLN A 346 -29.77 -14.42 -1.87
CA GLN A 346 -28.85 -14.63 -2.99
C GLN A 346 -27.71 -13.58 -3.05
N ALA A 347 -27.79 -12.51 -2.26
CA ALA A 347 -26.79 -11.45 -2.29
C ALA A 347 -25.48 -11.92 -1.66
N ARG A 348 -24.37 -11.70 -2.39
CA ARG A 348 -23.02 -12.02 -1.92
C ARG A 348 -22.41 -10.95 -1.00
N LEU A 349 -23.06 -9.81 -0.80
CA LEU A 349 -22.60 -8.76 0.10
C LEU A 349 -23.84 -8.18 0.79
N LEU A 350 -23.68 -7.79 2.05
CA LEU A 350 -24.72 -7.12 2.81
C LEU A 350 -25.05 -5.76 2.18
N GLN A 351 -26.33 -5.42 2.12
CA GLN A 351 -26.78 -4.11 1.65
C GLN A 351 -27.05 -3.21 2.84
N VAL A 352 -26.17 -2.23 3.04
CA VAL A 352 -26.29 -1.21 4.09
C VAL A 352 -26.41 0.13 3.39
N GLU A 353 -27.41 0.92 3.76
CA GLU A 353 -27.60 2.25 3.19
C GLU A 353 -26.56 3.24 3.72
N GLY A 354 -26.31 3.20 5.03
CA GLY A 354 -25.38 4.06 5.73
C GLY A 354 -25.45 3.83 7.24
N PHE A 355 -24.72 4.64 7.99
CA PHE A 355 -24.63 4.57 9.44
C PHE A 355 -25.05 5.89 10.07
N PHE A 356 -25.53 5.82 11.30
CA PHE A 356 -25.85 7.01 12.08
C PHE A 356 -24.55 7.73 12.48
N PRO A 357 -24.56 9.07 12.57
CA PRO A 357 -23.42 9.83 13.07
C PRO A 357 -22.94 9.30 14.43
N GLU A 358 -21.64 9.40 14.67
CA GLU A 358 -21.04 9.14 15.99
C GLU A 358 -21.33 7.73 16.54
N THR A 359 -21.22 6.71 15.68
CA THR A 359 -21.49 5.31 16.04
C THR A 359 -20.27 4.40 16.07
N PHE A 360 -19.14 4.83 15.49
CA PHE A 360 -17.90 4.05 15.48
C PHE A 360 -16.95 4.50 16.58
N ASP A 361 -16.34 3.52 17.27
CA ASP A 361 -15.33 3.75 18.29
C ASP A 361 -13.99 4.14 17.65
N ARG A 362 -13.69 3.54 16.49
CA ARG A 362 -12.47 3.79 15.73
C ARG A 362 -12.73 3.82 14.24
N ILE A 363 -11.99 4.66 13.51
CA ILE A 363 -12.04 4.73 12.05
C ILE A 363 -10.62 4.66 11.49
N LEU A 364 -10.43 3.75 10.55
CA LEU A 364 -9.27 3.70 9.68
C LEU A 364 -9.62 4.37 8.35
N LEU A 365 -8.89 5.45 8.04
CA LEU A 365 -9.01 6.20 6.80
C LEU A 365 -7.70 6.08 6.01
N ASP A 366 -7.66 5.12 5.10
CA ASP A 366 -6.59 4.90 4.11
C ASP A 366 -7.10 5.23 2.70
N PRO A 367 -7.37 6.50 2.38
CA PRO A 367 -8.07 6.88 1.17
C PRO A 367 -7.21 6.65 -0.09
N PRO A 368 -7.85 6.56 -1.27
CA PRO A 368 -7.14 6.69 -2.54
C PRO A 368 -6.24 7.94 -2.54
N CYS A 369 -4.99 7.77 -2.94
CA CYS A 369 -4.01 8.83 -3.04
C CYS A 369 -3.21 8.70 -4.33
N SER A 370 -2.39 9.70 -4.62
CA SER A 370 -1.50 9.73 -5.79
C SER A 370 -0.44 8.63 -5.81
N ALA A 371 -0.25 7.93 -4.68
CA ALA A 371 0.67 6.80 -4.51
C ALA A 371 2.13 7.14 -4.92
N LEU A 372 2.55 8.40 -4.71
CA LEU A 372 3.88 8.87 -5.09
C LEU A 372 5.02 8.21 -4.32
N GLY A 373 4.73 7.58 -3.19
CA GLY A 373 5.72 6.95 -2.32
C GLY A 373 6.01 5.49 -2.61
N LEU A 374 5.30 4.83 -3.53
CA LEU A 374 5.52 3.40 -3.81
C LEU A 374 6.97 3.13 -4.27
N ARG A 375 7.51 1.97 -3.86
CA ARG A 375 8.87 1.52 -4.18
C ARG A 375 8.89 0.04 -4.56
N PRO A 376 9.68 -0.36 -5.59
CA PRO A 376 10.32 0.51 -6.58
C PRO A 376 9.27 1.17 -7.49
N ARG A 377 9.64 2.30 -8.10
CA ARG A 377 8.79 3.02 -9.04
C ARG A 377 9.58 3.46 -10.26
N LEU A 378 9.22 2.91 -11.41
CA LEU A 378 9.96 3.12 -12.67
C LEU A 378 9.28 4.12 -13.62
N LEU A 379 8.09 4.61 -13.30
CA LEU A 379 7.38 5.64 -14.07
C LEU A 379 6.44 6.47 -13.19
N HIS A 380 6.20 7.72 -13.57
CA HIS A 380 5.16 8.59 -13.02
C HIS A 380 4.04 8.84 -14.01
N ALA A 381 2.81 8.87 -13.50
CA ALA A 381 1.58 9.01 -14.27
C ALA A 381 0.60 10.02 -13.63
N GLY A 382 1.10 11.10 -13.03
CA GLY A 382 0.23 12.15 -12.45
C GLY A 382 0.75 13.54 -12.80
N ASP A 383 -0.05 14.31 -13.52
CA ASP A 383 0.09 15.75 -13.64
C ASP A 383 -0.47 16.46 -12.39
N ALA A 384 -0.29 17.79 -12.31
CA ALA A 384 -0.71 18.57 -11.14
C ALA A 384 -2.23 18.55 -10.91
N ASP A 385 -3.03 18.50 -11.98
CA ASP A 385 -4.49 18.45 -11.89
C ASP A 385 -4.95 17.15 -11.24
N ASN A 386 -4.38 16.01 -11.65
CA ASN A 386 -4.64 14.71 -11.03
C ASN A 386 -4.30 14.70 -9.53
N LEU A 387 -3.22 15.38 -9.10
CA LEU A 387 -2.86 15.46 -7.68
C LEU A 387 -3.89 16.25 -6.85
N ALA A 388 -4.45 17.33 -7.40
CA ALA A 388 -5.46 18.14 -6.72
C ALA A 388 -6.79 17.38 -6.53
N GLU A 389 -7.16 16.51 -7.48
CA GLU A 389 -8.35 15.66 -7.36
C GLU A 389 -8.27 14.72 -6.15
N TYR A 390 -7.11 14.10 -5.90
CA TYR A 390 -6.91 13.26 -4.71
C TYR A 390 -7.10 14.06 -3.42
N THR A 391 -6.52 15.27 -3.33
CA THR A 391 -6.70 16.13 -2.15
C THR A 391 -8.17 16.46 -1.90
N ASN A 392 -8.93 16.84 -2.94
CA ASN A 392 -10.35 17.15 -2.80
C ASN A 392 -11.18 15.92 -2.39
N MET A 393 -10.89 14.75 -2.98
CA MET A 393 -11.53 13.49 -2.63
C MET A 393 -11.27 13.10 -1.16
N GLN A 394 -10.02 13.23 -0.71
CA GLN A 394 -9.61 12.91 0.66
C GLN A 394 -10.32 13.78 1.70
N ARG A 395 -10.57 15.06 1.41
CA ARG A 395 -11.38 15.94 2.28
C ARG A 395 -12.79 15.42 2.49
N ASN A 396 -13.43 14.86 1.45
CA ASN A 396 -14.77 14.27 1.58
C ASN A 396 -14.75 13.02 2.47
N PHE A 397 -13.73 12.17 2.35
CA PHE A 397 -13.57 11.03 3.25
C PHE A 397 -13.32 11.47 4.70
N LEU A 398 -12.47 12.47 4.90
CA LEU A 398 -12.17 13.02 6.23
C LEU A 398 -13.42 13.61 6.89
N TRP A 399 -14.25 14.32 6.12
CA TRP A 399 -15.55 14.81 6.58
C TRP A 399 -16.44 13.66 7.08
N VAL A 400 -16.61 12.60 6.29
CA VAL A 400 -17.41 11.43 6.72
C VAL A 400 -16.81 10.79 7.97
N ALA A 401 -15.50 10.60 8.02
CA ALA A 401 -14.82 10.01 9.17
C ALA A 401 -15.12 10.81 10.45
N ALA A 402 -14.98 12.13 10.39
CA ALA A 402 -15.29 13.01 11.51
C ALA A 402 -16.77 12.93 11.93
N PHE A 403 -17.71 12.74 10.99
CA PHE A 403 -19.14 12.60 11.29
C PHE A 403 -19.52 11.24 11.90
N LEU A 404 -18.89 10.15 11.47
CA LEU A 404 -19.21 8.79 11.93
C LEU A 404 -18.49 8.40 13.24
N LEU A 405 -17.39 9.07 13.57
CA LEU A 405 -16.61 8.78 14.77
C LEU A 405 -17.29 9.31 16.04
N LYS A 406 -17.32 8.52 17.11
CA LYS A 406 -17.79 8.95 18.44
C LYS A 406 -16.87 10.02 19.04
N PRO A 407 -17.39 10.97 19.85
CA PRO A 407 -16.54 11.72 20.79
C PRO A 407 -15.72 10.76 21.66
N GLY A 408 -14.43 11.05 21.83
CA GLY A 408 -13.45 10.16 22.45
C GLY A 408 -12.92 9.04 21.54
N GLY A 409 -13.52 8.84 20.37
CA GLY A 409 -13.09 7.84 19.39
C GLY A 409 -11.78 8.20 18.69
N THR A 410 -11.14 7.19 18.09
CA THR A 410 -9.86 7.32 17.38
C THR A 410 -10.04 7.32 15.86
N LEU A 411 -9.41 8.28 15.17
CA LEU A 411 -9.24 8.27 13.72
C LEU A 411 -7.76 8.09 13.38
N VAL A 412 -7.43 7.13 12.52
CA VAL A 412 -6.11 7.06 11.88
C VAL A 412 -6.26 7.38 10.41
N TYR A 413 -5.54 8.40 9.96
CA TYR A 413 -5.40 8.82 8.58
C TYR A 413 -4.06 8.33 8.03
N SER A 414 -4.04 7.70 6.86
CA SER A 414 -2.81 7.25 6.23
C SER A 414 -2.80 7.35 4.71
N THR A 415 -1.64 7.56 4.11
CA THR A 415 -1.47 7.52 2.65
C THR A 415 -0.15 6.87 2.25
N CYS A 416 -0.10 6.30 1.04
CA CYS A 416 1.14 5.85 0.40
C CYS A 416 1.75 6.89 -0.55
N THR A 417 1.58 8.18 -0.23
CA THR A 417 2.11 9.27 -1.04
C THR A 417 3.11 10.12 -0.27
N ILE A 418 3.95 10.80 -1.04
CA ILE A 418 4.88 11.82 -0.55
C ILE A 418 4.39 13.26 -0.79
N ASN A 419 3.17 13.45 -1.27
CA ASN A 419 2.64 14.77 -1.52
C ASN A 419 2.18 15.45 -0.20
N PRO A 420 2.77 16.58 0.23
CA PRO A 420 2.35 17.26 1.46
C PRO A 420 0.90 17.78 1.43
N LYS A 421 0.35 18.04 0.24
CA LYS A 421 -1.07 18.45 0.07
C LYS A 421 -2.05 17.36 0.51
N GLU A 422 -1.65 16.10 0.36
CA GLU A 422 -2.42 14.91 0.78
C GLU A 422 -2.07 14.48 2.22
N ASN A 423 -1.05 15.08 2.83
CA ASN A 423 -0.49 14.64 4.11
C ASN A 423 -0.61 15.76 5.17
N GLU A 424 0.45 16.53 5.41
CA GLU A 424 0.50 17.57 6.45
C GLU A 424 -0.61 18.62 6.26
N GLN A 425 -0.89 19.03 5.02
CA GLN A 425 -1.95 20.00 4.75
C GLN A 425 -3.35 19.39 4.96
N MET A 426 -3.50 18.08 4.81
CA MET A 426 -4.74 17.37 5.16
C MET A 426 -4.93 17.33 6.67
N VAL A 427 -3.86 17.10 7.43
CA VAL A 427 -3.88 17.19 8.91
C VAL A 427 -4.22 18.60 9.36
N HIS A 428 -3.59 19.62 8.77
CA HIS A 428 -3.92 21.01 9.06
C HIS A 428 -5.41 21.31 8.78
N HIS A 429 -5.92 20.88 7.63
CA HIS A 429 -7.34 20.99 7.30
C HIS A 429 -8.23 20.29 8.35
N ALA A 430 -7.85 19.09 8.80
CA ALA A 430 -8.58 18.35 9.81
C ALA A 430 -8.71 19.12 11.14
N LEU A 431 -7.59 19.68 11.61
CA LEU A 431 -7.52 20.42 12.87
C LEU A 431 -8.30 21.74 12.84
N GLN A 432 -8.41 22.37 11.67
CA GLN A 432 -9.15 23.63 11.51
C GLN A 432 -10.66 23.44 11.39
N ASN A 433 -11.12 22.30 10.87
CA ASN A 433 -12.51 22.14 10.42
C ASN A 433 -13.32 21.13 11.25
N TYR A 434 -12.69 20.29 12.07
CA TYR A 434 -13.35 19.23 12.81
C TYR A 434 -12.92 19.24 14.28
N PRO A 435 -13.76 18.71 15.21
CA PRO A 435 -13.40 18.54 16.62
C PRO A 435 -12.43 17.37 16.78
N LEU A 436 -11.26 17.46 16.15
CA LEU A 436 -10.20 16.46 16.15
C LEU A 436 -8.96 17.05 16.80
N LYS A 437 -8.33 16.28 17.68
CA LYS A 437 -7.03 16.60 18.27
C LYS A 437 -6.01 15.59 17.77
N LEU A 438 -4.90 16.09 17.22
CA LEU A 438 -3.77 15.27 16.83
C LEU A 438 -3.05 14.70 18.07
N VAL A 439 -2.68 13.43 18.04
CA VAL A 439 -2.00 12.72 19.13
C VAL A 439 -0.91 11.79 18.61
N SER A 440 0.03 11.42 19.48
CA SER A 440 1.09 10.45 19.16
C SER A 440 0.53 9.04 18.91
N GLN A 441 1.20 8.27 18.06
CA GLN A 441 0.90 6.86 17.81
C GLN A 441 1.54 5.90 18.83
N GLY A 442 2.17 6.42 19.89
CA GLY A 442 2.79 5.60 20.93
C GLY A 442 3.96 4.77 20.39
N GLU A 443 4.05 3.50 20.79
CA GLU A 443 5.11 2.57 20.36
C GLU A 443 5.14 2.31 18.84
N ALA A 444 4.03 2.59 18.14
CA ALA A 444 3.95 2.49 16.69
C ALA A 444 4.58 3.70 15.97
N HIS A 445 5.05 4.73 16.69
CA HIS A 445 5.74 5.86 16.08
C HIS A 445 7.21 5.51 15.82
N ILE A 446 7.49 5.05 14.59
CA ILE A 446 8.84 4.66 14.15
C ILE A 446 9.33 5.46 12.94
N GLY A 447 8.45 6.23 12.30
CA GLY A 447 8.79 7.08 11.17
C GLY A 447 9.41 8.42 11.59
N ASP A 448 9.75 9.21 10.59
CA ASP A 448 10.23 10.58 10.72
C ASP A 448 9.10 11.57 11.06
N ARG A 449 9.46 12.77 11.48
CA ARG A 449 8.50 13.87 11.66
C ARG A 449 7.89 14.36 10.34
N GLY A 450 6.76 15.07 10.43
CA GLY A 450 6.16 15.78 9.30
C GLY A 450 7.01 16.94 8.77
N LEU A 451 6.76 17.33 7.52
CA LEU A 451 7.47 18.42 6.85
C LEU A 451 7.18 19.79 7.47
N ALA A 452 8.22 20.61 7.59
CA ALA A 452 8.09 22.00 8.02
C ALA A 452 7.41 22.86 6.94
N GLY A 453 6.73 23.92 7.37
CA GLY A 453 6.11 24.89 6.45
C GLY A 453 4.87 24.38 5.71
N GLN A 454 4.33 23.21 6.08
CA GLN A 454 3.15 22.60 5.45
C GLN A 454 1.85 22.77 6.27
N GLY A 455 1.80 23.79 7.13
CA GLY A 455 0.62 24.14 7.94
C GLY A 455 0.61 23.56 9.36
N LEU A 456 1.53 22.65 9.70
CA LEU A 456 1.70 22.14 11.06
C LEU A 456 2.79 22.93 11.80
N ASN A 457 2.55 23.21 13.08
CA ASN A 457 3.61 23.72 13.96
C ASN A 457 4.60 22.60 14.35
N ASP A 458 5.73 22.94 14.98
CA ASP A 458 6.78 21.95 15.30
C ASP A 458 6.31 20.81 16.20
N HIS A 459 5.41 21.10 17.15
CA HIS A 459 4.84 20.06 18.01
C HIS A 459 3.91 19.14 17.21
N GLU A 460 3.00 19.69 16.40
CA GLU A 460 2.11 18.90 15.54
C GLU A 460 2.88 18.04 14.52
N ALA A 461 3.92 18.61 13.90
CA ALA A 461 4.79 17.89 12.99
C ALA A 461 5.52 16.72 13.69
N SER A 462 5.78 16.80 14.99
CA SER A 462 6.35 15.68 15.77
C SER A 462 5.34 14.59 16.13
N LEU A 463 4.03 14.86 16.00
CA LEU A 463 2.97 13.92 16.32
C LEU A 463 2.50 13.10 15.11
N VAL A 464 2.66 13.62 13.90
CA VAL A 464 2.50 12.82 12.67
C VAL A 464 3.78 12.02 12.42
N GLN A 465 3.67 10.95 11.64
CA GLN A 465 4.86 10.23 11.19
C GLN A 465 4.87 10.06 9.67
N ARG A 466 6.04 10.29 9.12
CA ARG A 466 6.34 10.21 7.71
C ARG A 466 7.39 9.13 7.51
N PHE A 467 7.19 8.29 6.52
CA PHE A 467 8.21 7.35 6.09
C PHE A 467 8.85 7.95 4.86
N ASP A 468 10.03 8.50 5.04
CA ASP A 468 10.75 9.14 3.94
C ASP A 468 11.53 8.08 3.13
N PRO A 469 11.32 7.99 1.80
CA PRO A 469 12.08 7.08 0.95
C PRO A 469 13.60 7.26 1.08
N ALA A 470 14.09 8.48 1.32
CA ALA A 470 15.52 8.76 1.42
C ALA A 470 16.12 8.43 2.81
N ASN A 471 15.29 8.06 3.79
CA ASN A 471 15.77 7.56 5.08
C ASN A 471 16.30 6.13 4.92
N THR A 472 17.62 5.98 4.91
CA THR A 472 18.32 4.70 4.72
C THR A 472 18.28 3.78 5.94
N GLU A 473 17.94 4.29 7.13
CA GLU A 473 17.85 3.47 8.35
C GLU A 473 16.56 2.64 8.35
N LEU A 474 15.43 3.26 7.99
CA LEU A 474 14.15 2.57 7.84
C LEU A 474 14.02 1.88 6.48
N ASP A 475 14.52 2.53 5.43
CA ASP A 475 14.49 2.10 4.04
C ASP A 475 13.14 1.51 3.60
N THR A 476 12.09 2.34 3.68
CA THR A 476 10.71 1.94 3.35
C THR A 476 10.16 2.72 2.16
N MET A 477 8.96 2.35 1.72
CA MET A 477 8.19 3.19 0.80
C MET A 477 7.84 4.55 1.43
N GLY A 478 7.59 5.54 0.58
CA GLY A 478 7.00 6.81 0.98
C GLY A 478 5.61 6.60 1.54
N PHE A 479 5.40 7.02 2.78
CA PHE A 479 4.16 6.79 3.50
C PHE A 479 3.91 7.89 4.54
N PHE A 480 2.66 8.08 4.93
CA PHE A 480 2.28 9.04 5.96
C PHE A 480 1.21 8.45 6.88
N CYS A 481 1.28 8.77 8.17
CA CYS A 481 0.29 8.37 9.16
C CYS A 481 0.07 9.49 10.20
N ALA A 482 -1.20 9.78 10.48
CA ALA A 482 -1.62 10.71 11.52
C ALA A 482 -2.74 10.09 12.36
N LYS A 483 -2.70 10.31 13.68
CA LYS A 483 -3.69 9.79 14.63
C LYS A 483 -4.40 10.95 15.32
N PHE A 484 -5.72 10.88 15.36
CA PHE A 484 -6.57 11.88 16.00
C PHE A 484 -7.49 11.23 17.04
N ILE A 485 -7.81 12.00 18.07
CA ILE A 485 -8.93 11.73 18.98
C ILE A 485 -10.01 12.78 18.74
N LYS A 486 -11.26 12.35 18.59
CA LYS A 486 -12.39 13.28 18.48
C LYS A 486 -12.72 13.88 19.84
N THR A 487 -12.73 15.20 19.96
CA THR A 487 -12.82 15.91 21.24
C THR A 487 -14.24 16.28 21.64
N GLY A 488 -15.20 16.24 20.71
CA GLY A 488 -16.60 16.60 20.97
C GLY A 488 -17.51 16.23 19.79
N PRO A 489 -18.83 16.43 19.95
CA PRO A 489 -19.80 16.12 18.90
C PRO A 489 -19.62 17.03 17.68
N ILE A 490 -19.91 16.49 16.49
CA ILE A 490 -19.80 17.21 15.22
C ILE A 490 -20.95 18.20 15.02
N ARG A 491 -22.11 17.92 15.61
CA ARG A 491 -23.25 18.83 15.69
C ARG A 491 -23.22 19.48 17.06
N GLN A 492 -22.81 20.74 17.13
CA GLN A 492 -23.08 21.54 18.33
C GLN A 492 -24.59 21.80 18.36
N GLU A 493 -25.28 21.35 19.40
CA GLU A 493 -26.63 21.85 19.67
C GLU A 493 -26.53 23.36 19.82
N GLN A 494 -27.27 24.10 19.01
CA GLN A 494 -27.50 25.52 19.27
C GLN A 494 -28.20 25.56 20.63
N ALA A 495 -27.47 25.88 21.69
CA ALA A 495 -28.07 26.29 22.94
C ALA A 495 -28.96 27.48 22.60
N GLU A 496 -30.28 27.26 22.55
CA GLU A 496 -31.26 28.33 22.50
C GLU A 496 -30.92 29.29 23.63
N ALA A 497 -30.41 30.46 23.27
CA ALA A 497 -30.20 31.53 24.22
C ALA A 497 -31.58 31.81 24.85
N ALA A 498 -31.75 31.40 26.11
CA ALA A 498 -32.93 31.68 26.88
C ALA A 498 -33.22 33.19 26.78
N PRO A 499 -34.44 33.61 26.40
CA PRO A 499 -34.75 35.02 26.34
C PRO A 499 -34.60 35.59 27.75
N THR A 500 -33.63 36.50 27.90
CA THR A 500 -33.52 37.34 29.10
C THR A 500 -34.83 38.12 29.23
N VAL A 501 -35.61 37.78 30.26
CA VAL A 501 -36.82 38.48 30.71
C VAL A 501 -36.45 39.78 31.39
#